data_AF-A0A944WII9-F1
#
_entry.id   AF-A0A944WII9-F1
#
_cell.length_a   1.000
_cell.length_b   1.000
_cell.length_c   1.000
_cell.angle_alpha   90.00
_cell.angle_beta   90.00
_cell.angle_gamma   90.00
#
_symmetry.space_group_name_H-M   'P 1'
#
loop_
_entity.id
_entity.type
_entity.pdbx_description
1 polymer ?
#
loop_
_entity_poly.entity_id
_entity_poly.type
_entity_poly.pdbx_seq_one_letter_code
_entity_poly.pdbx_strand_id
1 'polypeptide(L)'
;VACEALLVATDSWFGARTRMVFAVADHDGEILALYRMPDATYFSIAVAVAKARNMAYYNSAAEVNPVDLCDTNQLGKAHTNRTFRFLADPRFPDGIDFADAGCFSILNDPGIDPITAENIAGPSLFSDFQSVLGFTRFNPERNFHRPFNAVTSLNENGVVFFPGAAPLYKSAALNGGLGLIGGLGVSGDGVDQDDVVAAAGALGFEPPTGLTVDHIKIDGVPLPYQKFLRNPLG
;
A
#
# COMPACT_ATOMS: atom_id res chain seq x y z
N VAL A 1 4.42 18.65 8.60
CA VAL A 1 4.07 17.46 7.79
C VAL A 1 3.39 16.41 8.64
N ALA A 2 4.10 15.61 9.45
CA ALA A 2 3.48 14.49 10.17
C ALA A 2 2.30 14.90 11.06
N CYS A 3 2.45 15.95 11.89
CA CYS A 3 1.34 16.48 12.69
C CYS A 3 0.23 17.12 11.83
N GLU A 4 0.57 17.75 10.70
CA GLU A 4 -0.42 18.41 9.82
C GLU A 4 -1.28 17.38 9.09
N ALA A 5 -0.67 16.37 8.48
CA ALA A 5 -1.35 15.25 7.83
C ALA A 5 -2.28 14.54 8.82
N LEU A 6 -1.80 14.33 10.06
CA LEU A 6 -2.60 13.72 11.11
C LEU A 6 -3.79 14.59 11.51
N LEU A 7 -3.58 15.90 11.73
CA LEU A 7 -4.65 16.83 12.10
C LEU A 7 -5.76 16.86 11.05
N VAL A 8 -5.39 16.95 9.77
CA VAL A 8 -6.38 16.93 8.67
C VAL A 8 -7.14 15.61 8.64
N ALA A 9 -6.44 14.47 8.80
CA ALA A 9 -7.08 13.16 8.82
C ALA A 9 -8.06 13.01 10.00
N THR A 10 -7.70 13.51 11.19
CA THR A 10 -8.55 13.42 12.39
C THR A 10 -9.75 14.38 12.36
N ASP A 11 -9.62 15.54 11.71
CA ASP A 11 -10.68 16.56 11.64
C ASP A 11 -11.64 16.33 10.44
N SER A 12 -11.32 15.38 9.57
CA SER A 12 -12.13 15.08 8.39
C SER A 12 -13.35 14.21 8.72
N TRP A 13 -14.51 14.84 8.95
CA TRP A 13 -15.78 14.17 9.25
C TRP A 13 -16.47 13.60 8.00
N PHE A 14 -15.77 12.74 7.23
CA PHE A 14 -16.35 12.11 6.04
C PHE A 14 -17.02 10.77 6.41
N GLY A 15 -18.34 10.78 6.62
CA GLY A 15 -19.22 9.63 6.34
C GLY A 15 -19.35 8.49 7.35
N ALA A 16 -18.59 8.42 8.46
CA ALA A 16 -18.88 7.47 9.55
C ALA A 16 -18.36 7.92 10.92
N ARG A 17 -19.02 7.48 12.01
CA ARG A 17 -18.57 7.63 13.42
C ARG A 17 -17.41 6.69 13.77
N THR A 18 -16.53 6.40 12.84
CA THR A 18 -15.48 5.41 13.06
C THR A 18 -14.31 6.00 13.85
N ARG A 19 -13.50 5.11 14.43
CA ARG A 19 -12.34 5.44 15.26
C ARG A 19 -11.14 4.73 14.66
N MET A 20 -10.20 5.52 14.18
CA MET A 20 -9.07 5.03 13.40
C MET A 20 -7.75 5.27 14.11
N VAL A 21 -6.74 4.55 13.62
CA VAL A 21 -5.34 4.76 13.90
C VAL A 21 -4.67 5.31 12.65
N PHE A 22 -3.77 6.24 12.87
CA PHE A 22 -3.04 6.97 11.84
C PHE A 22 -1.55 6.86 12.14
N ALA A 23 -0.75 6.57 11.13
CA ALA A 23 0.70 6.59 11.23
C ALA A 23 1.30 7.37 10.07
N VAL A 24 2.36 8.11 10.33
CA VAL A 24 3.15 8.78 9.30
C VAL A 24 4.58 8.28 9.39
N ALA A 25 5.08 7.76 8.27
CA ALA A 25 6.46 7.37 8.09
C ALA A 25 7.20 8.42 7.24
N ASP A 26 8.50 8.61 7.47
CA ASP A 26 9.36 9.35 6.55
C ASP A 26 9.81 8.48 5.35
N HIS A 27 10.69 9.01 4.50
CA HIS A 27 11.20 8.31 3.31
C HIS A 27 12.00 7.04 3.63
N ASP A 28 12.61 6.93 4.82
CA ASP A 28 13.36 5.75 5.25
C ASP A 28 12.46 4.70 5.94
N GLY A 29 11.17 5.03 6.12
CA GLY A 29 10.19 4.22 6.83
C GLY A 29 10.15 4.45 8.34
N GLU A 30 10.87 5.45 8.86
CA GLU A 30 10.85 5.77 10.29
C GLU A 30 9.54 6.44 10.68
N ILE A 31 8.95 6.02 11.80
CA ILE A 31 7.63 6.52 12.22
C ILE A 31 7.77 7.86 12.93
N LEU A 32 7.35 8.93 12.25
CA LEU A 32 7.38 10.30 12.76
C LEU A 32 6.17 10.63 13.64
N ALA A 33 5.03 10.00 13.38
CA ALA A 33 3.81 10.20 14.16
C ALA A 33 2.95 8.94 14.18
N LEU A 34 2.32 8.68 15.32
CA LEU A 34 1.32 7.65 15.51
C LEU A 34 0.23 8.22 16.41
N TYR A 35 -1.01 8.11 15.97
CA TYR A 35 -2.15 8.53 16.77
C TYR A 35 -3.28 7.54 16.65
N ARG A 36 -3.77 7.12 17.82
CA ARG A 36 -4.91 6.25 17.96
C ARG A 36 -6.05 7.05 18.56
N MET A 37 -7.15 7.22 17.83
CA MET A 37 -8.36 7.80 18.40
C MET A 37 -8.86 6.96 19.59
N PRO A 38 -9.52 7.58 20.59
CA PRO A 38 -10.26 6.83 21.60
C PRO A 38 -11.20 5.81 20.94
N ASP A 39 -11.24 4.59 21.47
CA ASP A 39 -12.04 3.45 20.96
C ASP A 39 -11.64 2.86 19.60
N ALA A 40 -10.57 3.34 18.96
CA ALA A 40 -10.06 2.69 17.74
C ALA A 40 -9.51 1.28 18.04
N THR A 41 -9.61 0.37 17.08
CA THR A 41 -9.18 -1.02 17.28
C THR A 41 -7.67 -1.10 17.55
N TYR A 42 -7.25 -1.93 18.52
CA TYR A 42 -5.84 -2.02 18.91
C TYR A 42 -4.97 -2.60 17.79
N PHE A 43 -5.50 -3.59 17.04
CA PHE A 43 -4.78 -4.18 15.91
C PHE A 43 -4.45 -3.14 14.82
N SER A 44 -5.23 -2.06 14.70
CA SER A 44 -5.00 -1.01 13.71
C SER A 44 -3.70 -0.25 13.91
N ILE A 45 -3.07 -0.34 15.08
CA ILE A 45 -1.75 0.27 15.34
C ILE A 45 -0.70 -0.31 14.39
N ALA A 46 -0.53 -1.64 14.39
CA ALA A 46 0.45 -2.29 13.53
C ALA A 46 0.09 -2.13 12.04
N VAL A 47 -1.21 -2.16 11.73
CA VAL A 47 -1.71 -2.01 10.36
C VAL A 47 -1.42 -0.62 9.79
N ALA A 48 -1.73 0.45 10.53
CA ALA A 48 -1.47 1.82 10.09
C ALA A 48 0.03 2.06 9.89
N VAL A 49 0.88 1.56 10.79
CA VAL A 49 2.35 1.64 10.66
C VAL A 49 2.85 0.94 9.40
N ALA A 50 2.42 -0.30 9.15
CA ALA A 50 2.81 -1.04 7.95
C ALA A 50 2.30 -0.37 6.66
N LYS A 51 1.05 0.13 6.66
CA LYS A 51 0.48 0.93 5.57
C LYS A 51 1.34 2.16 5.25
N ALA A 52 1.78 2.89 6.27
CA ALA A 52 2.65 4.07 6.09
C ALA A 52 4.02 3.68 5.50
N ARG A 53 4.64 2.61 6.00
CA ARG A 53 5.94 2.12 5.52
C ARG A 53 5.90 1.56 4.11
N ASN A 54 4.81 0.91 3.71
CA ASN A 54 4.62 0.50 2.31
C ASN A 54 4.82 1.69 1.35
N MET A 55 4.27 2.84 1.72
CA MET A 55 4.32 4.04 0.87
C MET A 55 5.72 4.62 0.77
N ALA A 56 6.49 4.61 1.85
CA ALA A 56 7.88 5.08 1.87
C ALA A 56 8.77 4.28 0.90
N TYR A 57 8.69 2.95 0.96
CA TYR A 57 9.49 2.07 0.11
C TYR A 57 9.00 2.06 -1.35
N TYR A 58 7.74 1.67 -1.58
CA TYR A 58 7.30 1.28 -2.92
C TYR A 58 7.25 2.45 -3.90
N ASN A 59 7.03 3.67 -3.39
CA ASN A 59 6.97 4.88 -4.21
C ASN A 59 8.34 5.51 -4.45
N SER A 60 9.41 4.98 -3.83
CA SER A 60 10.78 5.45 -4.06
C SER A 60 11.38 4.72 -5.26
N ALA A 61 11.52 5.43 -6.39
CA ALA A 61 12.17 4.88 -7.59
C ALA A 61 13.63 4.46 -7.36
N ALA A 62 14.27 4.98 -6.31
CA ALA A 62 15.64 4.62 -5.94
C ALA A 62 15.72 3.33 -5.12
N GLU A 63 14.63 2.93 -4.46
CA GLU A 63 14.63 1.81 -3.52
C GLU A 63 13.81 0.62 -3.98
N VAL A 64 12.69 0.85 -4.68
CA VAL A 64 11.77 -0.23 -5.07
C VAL A 64 12.52 -1.25 -5.93
N ASN A 65 12.50 -2.50 -5.49
CA ASN A 65 13.14 -3.59 -6.19
C ASN A 65 12.34 -3.91 -7.46
N PRO A 66 12.97 -4.10 -8.63
CA PRO A 66 12.25 -4.43 -9.86
C PRO A 66 11.33 -5.66 -9.77
N VAL A 67 11.62 -6.63 -8.88
CA VAL A 67 10.74 -7.79 -8.64
C VAL A 67 9.39 -7.40 -8.03
N ASP A 68 9.30 -6.25 -7.39
CA ASP A 68 8.06 -5.70 -6.82
C ASP A 68 7.24 -4.93 -7.86
N LEU A 69 7.69 -4.85 -9.13
CA LEU A 69 6.98 -4.18 -10.22
C LEU A 69 6.44 -5.23 -11.20
N CYS A 70 5.20 -5.05 -11.65
CA CYS A 70 4.60 -5.88 -12.70
C CYS A 70 4.97 -5.38 -14.10
N ASP A 71 5.18 -4.06 -14.23
CA ASP A 71 5.72 -3.42 -15.42
C ASP A 71 6.65 -2.27 -15.00
N THR A 72 7.73 -2.07 -15.76
CA THR A 72 8.69 -0.97 -15.55
C THR A 72 8.07 0.44 -15.62
N ASN A 73 6.91 0.60 -16.28
CA ASN A 73 6.16 1.85 -16.35
C ASN A 73 5.59 2.30 -14.99
N GLN A 74 5.58 1.42 -13.99
CA GLN A 74 5.23 1.71 -12.61
C GLN A 74 6.36 2.43 -11.86
N LEU A 75 7.60 2.35 -12.33
CA LEU A 75 8.74 2.89 -11.61
C LEU A 75 8.57 4.41 -11.36
N GLY A 76 8.65 4.80 -10.08
CA GLY A 76 8.50 6.19 -9.65
C GLY A 76 7.07 6.75 -9.71
N LYS A 77 6.07 5.92 -10.01
CA LYS A 77 4.65 6.29 -9.92
C LYS A 77 4.14 6.18 -8.50
N ALA A 78 3.16 7.01 -8.16
CA ALA A 78 2.47 6.98 -6.89
C ALA A 78 1.42 5.85 -6.88
N HIS A 79 1.65 4.87 -6.01
CA HIS A 79 0.83 3.71 -5.71
C HIS A 79 0.27 3.83 -4.30
N THR A 80 -0.86 3.17 -4.05
CA THR A 80 -1.37 2.96 -2.69
C THR A 80 -1.53 1.47 -2.41
N ASN A 81 -1.87 1.15 -1.17
CA ASN A 81 -2.29 -0.20 -0.83
C ASN A 81 -3.46 -0.71 -1.67
N ARG A 82 -4.35 0.15 -2.18
CA ARG A 82 -5.40 -0.31 -3.08
C ARG A 82 -4.83 -0.88 -4.37
N THR A 83 -3.78 -0.27 -4.89
CA THR A 83 -3.07 -0.78 -6.05
C THR A 83 -2.45 -2.15 -5.75
N PHE A 84 -1.81 -2.30 -4.59
CA PHE A 84 -1.20 -3.57 -4.19
C PHE A 84 -2.25 -4.67 -4.02
N ARG A 85 -3.41 -4.37 -3.42
CA ARG A 85 -4.53 -5.32 -3.32
C ARG A 85 -4.90 -5.82 -4.70
N PHE A 86 -5.10 -4.89 -5.63
CA PHE A 86 -5.59 -5.16 -6.97
C PHE A 86 -4.62 -6.05 -7.75
N LEU A 87 -3.31 -5.77 -7.68
CA LEU A 87 -2.28 -6.60 -8.29
C LEU A 87 -2.15 -7.98 -7.63
N ALA A 88 -2.59 -8.13 -6.38
CA ALA A 88 -2.54 -9.36 -5.61
C ALA A 88 -3.86 -10.15 -5.66
N ASP A 89 -4.81 -9.72 -6.47
CA ASP A 89 -6.10 -10.40 -6.57
C ASP A 89 -5.95 -11.79 -7.20
N PRO A 90 -6.72 -12.77 -6.72
CA PRO A 90 -6.71 -14.12 -7.28
C PRO A 90 -7.21 -14.13 -8.73
N ARG A 91 -7.92 -13.08 -9.17
CA ARG A 91 -8.29 -12.85 -10.56
C ARG A 91 -8.09 -11.38 -10.90
N PHE A 92 -7.44 -11.11 -12.02
CA PHE A 92 -7.04 -9.78 -12.43
C PHE A 92 -7.56 -9.48 -13.85
N PRO A 93 -8.50 -8.54 -14.02
CA PRO A 93 -9.20 -7.82 -12.96
C PRO A 93 -10.26 -8.69 -12.28
N ASP A 94 -10.58 -8.34 -11.02
CA ASP A 94 -11.68 -8.94 -10.28
C ASP A 94 -13.00 -8.87 -11.07
N GLY A 95 -13.83 -9.91 -10.92
CA GLY A 95 -15.17 -9.98 -11.51
C GLY A 95 -15.25 -10.49 -12.95
N ILE A 96 -14.12 -10.96 -13.51
CA ILE A 96 -14.08 -11.71 -14.77
C ILE A 96 -13.87 -13.19 -14.48
N ASP A 97 -14.78 -14.02 -14.98
CA ASP A 97 -14.66 -15.47 -14.88
C ASP A 97 -13.43 -15.97 -15.66
N PHE A 98 -12.63 -16.82 -15.01
CA PHE A 98 -11.40 -17.39 -15.54
C PHE A 98 -10.32 -16.39 -15.94
N ALA A 99 -10.38 -15.15 -15.44
CA ALA A 99 -9.24 -14.23 -15.53
C ALA A 99 -8.03 -14.80 -14.77
N ASP A 100 -6.85 -14.54 -15.31
CA ASP A 100 -5.57 -14.92 -14.71
C ASP A 100 -5.38 -14.22 -13.36
N ALA A 101 -4.52 -14.77 -12.52
CA ALA A 101 -4.18 -14.14 -11.25
C ALA A 101 -3.33 -12.88 -11.46
N GLY A 102 -3.51 -11.88 -10.61
CA GLY A 102 -2.68 -10.67 -10.67
C GLY A 102 -1.21 -11.00 -10.42
N CYS A 103 -0.30 -10.22 -10.97
CA CYS A 103 1.16 -10.43 -10.86
C CYS A 103 1.69 -10.58 -9.42
N PHE A 104 1.06 -9.96 -8.42
CA PHE A 104 1.46 -10.12 -7.01
C PHE A 104 0.84 -11.36 -6.36
N SER A 105 -0.15 -11.98 -6.99
CA SER A 105 -0.93 -13.06 -6.41
C SER A 105 -0.07 -14.27 -6.08
N ILE A 106 -0.33 -14.83 -4.89
CA ILE A 106 0.28 -16.09 -4.44
C ILE A 106 -0.13 -17.28 -5.33
N LEU A 107 -1.21 -17.15 -6.10
CA LEU A 107 -1.63 -18.19 -7.05
C LEU A 107 -0.64 -18.39 -8.21
N ASN A 108 0.30 -17.46 -8.41
CA ASN A 108 1.39 -17.61 -9.37
C ASN A 108 2.54 -18.48 -8.85
N ASP A 109 2.53 -18.84 -7.57
CA ASP A 109 3.57 -19.68 -6.97
C ASP A 109 3.29 -21.18 -7.21
N PRO A 110 4.33 -22.03 -7.26
CA PRO A 110 4.18 -23.45 -7.53
C PRO A 110 3.30 -24.18 -6.51
N GLY A 111 2.64 -25.24 -6.95
CA GLY A 111 1.86 -26.13 -6.09
C GLY A 111 0.44 -25.64 -5.78
N ILE A 112 0.04 -24.50 -6.34
CA ILE A 112 -1.33 -23.96 -6.27
C ILE A 112 -1.93 -23.96 -7.68
N ASP A 113 -3.18 -24.40 -7.81
CA ASP A 113 -3.94 -24.26 -9.05
C ASP A 113 -4.37 -22.79 -9.22
N PRO A 114 -3.94 -22.09 -10.29
CA PRO A 114 -4.23 -20.67 -10.47
C PRO A 114 -5.71 -20.37 -10.77
N ILE A 115 -6.49 -21.37 -11.18
CA ILE A 115 -7.91 -21.20 -11.54
C ILE A 115 -8.81 -21.46 -10.33
N THR A 116 -8.54 -22.52 -9.57
CA THR A 116 -9.38 -22.97 -8.44
C THR A 116 -8.86 -22.50 -7.08
N ALA A 117 -7.61 -22.05 -6.99
CA ALA A 117 -6.89 -21.75 -5.75
C ALA A 117 -6.70 -22.97 -4.81
N GLU A 118 -6.89 -24.19 -5.32
CA GLU A 118 -6.64 -25.41 -4.56
C GLU A 118 -5.13 -25.72 -4.50
N ASN A 119 -4.66 -26.26 -3.37
CA ASN A 119 -3.31 -26.82 -3.29
C ASN A 119 -3.29 -28.16 -4.04
N ILE A 120 -2.56 -28.22 -5.14
CA ILE A 120 -2.46 -29.42 -6.01
C ILE A 120 -1.18 -30.22 -5.80
N ALA A 121 -0.30 -29.73 -4.92
CA ALA A 121 0.90 -30.42 -4.47
C ALA A 121 0.92 -30.55 -2.94
N GLY A 122 1.88 -31.32 -2.43
CA GLY A 122 2.19 -31.31 -1.00
C GLY A 122 2.74 -29.95 -0.53
N PRO A 123 3.04 -29.78 0.77
CA PRO A 123 3.61 -28.55 1.30
C PRO A 123 4.86 -28.12 0.51
N SER A 124 4.86 -26.87 0.03
CA SER A 124 5.99 -26.28 -0.71
C SER A 124 6.98 -25.62 0.24
N LEU A 125 8.23 -25.46 -0.19
CA LEU A 125 9.24 -24.77 0.60
C LEU A 125 8.96 -23.27 0.56
N PHE A 126 9.39 -22.55 1.60
CA PHE A 126 9.28 -21.09 1.64
C PHE A 126 9.99 -20.42 0.44
N SER A 127 11.04 -21.05 -0.09
CA SER A 127 11.79 -20.60 -1.27
C SER A 127 11.00 -20.70 -2.57
N ASP A 128 9.90 -21.45 -2.59
CA ASP A 128 9.09 -21.62 -3.80
C ASP A 128 8.11 -20.45 -3.98
N PHE A 129 7.85 -19.67 -2.93
CA PHE A 129 6.95 -18.53 -2.95
C PHE A 129 7.70 -17.25 -3.30
N GLN A 130 7.66 -16.88 -4.58
CA GLN A 130 8.40 -15.75 -5.16
C GLN A 130 7.49 -14.62 -5.64
N SER A 131 6.18 -14.86 -5.78
CA SER A 131 5.20 -13.79 -5.97
C SER A 131 5.32 -12.77 -4.82
N VAL A 132 4.98 -11.50 -5.08
CA VAL A 132 5.06 -10.45 -4.05
C VAL A 132 4.21 -10.80 -2.82
N LEU A 133 2.99 -11.32 -3.01
CA LEU A 133 2.16 -11.76 -1.90
C LEU A 133 2.77 -12.99 -1.21
N GLY A 134 3.23 -13.99 -1.96
CA GLY A 134 3.83 -15.21 -1.41
C GLY A 134 5.10 -14.93 -0.61
N PHE A 135 6.07 -14.24 -1.20
CA PHE A 135 7.34 -13.89 -0.57
C PHE A 135 7.15 -13.19 0.77
N THR A 136 6.23 -12.22 0.83
CA THR A 136 5.97 -11.44 2.06
C THR A 136 5.32 -12.25 3.18
N ARG A 137 4.71 -13.41 2.90
CA ARG A 137 4.21 -14.33 3.94
C ARG A 137 5.31 -15.16 4.58
N PHE A 138 6.37 -15.44 3.83
CA PHE A 138 7.49 -16.25 4.30
C PHE A 138 8.69 -15.43 4.78
N ASN A 139 8.70 -14.13 4.48
CA ASN A 139 9.70 -13.17 4.93
C ASN A 139 9.02 -12.08 5.77
N PRO A 140 8.57 -12.43 7.00
CA PRO A 140 7.96 -11.45 7.89
C PRO A 140 8.97 -10.35 8.21
N GLU A 141 8.44 -9.20 8.64
CA GLU A 141 9.25 -8.01 8.93
C GLU A 141 10.00 -7.43 7.74
N ARG A 142 9.70 -7.88 6.51
CA ARG A 142 10.23 -7.27 5.28
C ARG A 142 9.21 -6.39 4.61
N ASN A 143 9.64 -5.23 4.13
CA ASN A 143 8.79 -4.38 3.30
C ASN A 143 8.97 -4.78 1.83
N PHE A 144 8.08 -5.64 1.34
CA PHE A 144 8.18 -6.30 0.03
C PHE A 144 9.53 -7.03 -0.13
N HIS A 145 10.19 -6.92 -1.29
CA HIS A 145 11.52 -7.47 -1.55
C HIS A 145 12.66 -6.47 -1.28
N ARG A 146 12.45 -5.44 -0.45
CA ARG A 146 13.51 -4.50 -0.03
C ARG A 146 14.68 -5.27 0.58
N PRO A 147 15.93 -5.17 0.09
CA PRO A 147 17.04 -6.01 0.56
C PRO A 147 17.29 -5.92 2.07
N PHE A 148 17.50 -7.06 2.73
CA PHE A 148 17.84 -7.08 4.15
C PHE A 148 19.32 -6.70 4.34
N ASN A 149 19.58 -5.55 4.95
CA ASN A 149 20.90 -5.16 5.42
C ASN A 149 20.80 -4.27 6.68
N ALA A 150 21.90 -4.14 7.42
CA ALA A 150 21.94 -3.46 8.72
C ALA A 150 21.51 -1.98 8.71
N VAL A 151 21.37 -1.36 7.53
CA VAL A 151 20.98 0.06 7.37
C VAL A 151 19.52 0.18 6.91
N THR A 152 19.06 -0.63 5.95
CA THR A 152 17.69 -0.55 5.41
C THR A 152 16.66 -1.34 6.21
N SER A 153 17.07 -2.38 6.94
CA SER A 153 16.16 -3.27 7.68
C SER A 153 15.62 -2.71 8.99
N LEU A 154 16.07 -1.53 9.43
CA LEU A 154 15.66 -0.97 10.74
C LEU A 154 14.15 -0.63 10.78
N ASN A 155 13.58 -0.31 9.63
CA ASN A 155 12.25 0.29 9.50
C ASN A 155 11.26 -0.59 8.70
N GLU A 156 11.33 -1.90 8.90
CA GLU A 156 10.47 -2.86 8.22
C GLU A 156 9.60 -3.63 9.22
N ASN A 157 8.34 -3.93 8.85
CA ASN A 157 7.39 -4.64 9.71
C ASN A 157 6.33 -5.43 8.92
N GLY A 158 6.66 -5.80 7.67
CA GLY A 158 5.74 -6.52 6.78
C GLY A 158 4.87 -5.60 5.92
N VAL A 159 4.21 -6.22 4.94
CA VAL A 159 3.34 -5.54 3.97
C VAL A 159 1.87 -5.72 4.31
N VAL A 160 1.14 -4.61 4.36
CA VAL A 160 -0.34 -4.63 4.32
C VAL A 160 -0.80 -4.46 2.88
N PHE A 161 -1.68 -5.34 2.39
CA PHE A 161 -2.16 -5.24 1.01
C PHE A 161 -3.49 -4.52 0.87
N PHE A 162 -4.24 -4.30 1.96
CA PHE A 162 -5.56 -3.68 1.85
C PHE A 162 -5.52 -2.15 1.95
N PRO A 163 -6.47 -1.45 1.28
CA PRO A 163 -6.52 0.02 1.18
C PRO A 163 -6.49 0.78 2.51
N GLY A 164 -6.19 2.08 2.45
CA GLY A 164 -6.03 2.96 3.61
C GLY A 164 -4.66 3.61 3.73
N ALA A 165 -3.97 3.89 2.62
CA ALA A 165 -2.65 4.50 2.65
C ALA A 165 -2.50 5.53 1.53
N ALA A 166 -1.64 6.52 1.73
CA ALA A 166 -1.30 7.52 0.71
C ALA A 166 0.18 7.88 0.80
N PRO A 167 0.93 7.94 -0.31
CA PRO A 167 2.26 8.52 -0.33
C PRO A 167 2.18 10.04 -0.16
N LEU A 168 3.14 10.60 0.56
CA LEU A 168 3.20 12.02 0.86
C LEU A 168 4.33 12.67 0.06
N TYR A 169 4.02 13.76 -0.65
CA TYR A 169 4.95 14.53 -1.46
C TYR A 169 5.05 15.97 -0.97
N LYS A 170 6.23 16.58 -1.11
CA LYS A 170 6.42 18.02 -0.84
C LYS A 170 7.52 18.59 -1.72
N SER A 171 7.50 19.89 -1.96
CA SER A 171 8.56 20.58 -2.68
C SER A 171 9.89 20.39 -1.95
N ALA A 172 10.87 19.81 -2.64
CA ALA A 172 12.24 19.69 -2.14
C ALA A 172 12.88 21.08 -2.09
N ALA A 173 13.32 21.49 -0.91
CA ALA A 173 13.95 22.80 -0.68
C ALA A 173 15.23 23.01 -1.51
N LEU A 174 15.85 21.94 -2.00
CA LEU A 174 17.15 22.01 -2.69
C LEU A 174 17.05 22.23 -4.21
N ASN A 175 15.93 21.91 -4.88
CA ASN A 175 15.84 22.00 -6.35
C ASN A 175 14.45 22.38 -6.90
N GLY A 176 13.47 22.70 -6.06
CA GLY A 176 12.12 23.10 -6.51
C GLY A 176 11.26 21.97 -7.12
N GLY A 177 11.76 20.73 -7.16
CA GLY A 177 10.99 19.55 -7.57
C GLY A 177 10.17 18.98 -6.40
N LEU A 178 8.94 18.53 -6.67
CA LEU A 178 8.15 17.75 -5.70
C LEU A 178 8.77 16.35 -5.55
N GLY A 179 9.12 15.97 -4.32
CA GLY A 179 9.71 14.67 -3.99
C GLY A 179 8.86 13.90 -3.00
N LEU A 180 8.95 12.56 -3.04
CA LEU A 180 8.41 11.69 -2.00
C LEU A 180 9.09 12.02 -0.67
N ILE A 181 8.32 12.26 0.37
CA ILE A 181 8.82 12.55 1.72
C ILE A 181 8.42 11.49 2.75
N GLY A 182 7.62 10.50 2.35
CA GLY A 182 7.19 9.40 3.19
C GLY A 182 5.77 8.95 2.90
N GLY A 183 5.08 8.46 3.93
CA GLY A 183 3.81 7.76 3.79
C GLY A 183 2.84 8.00 4.93
N LEU A 184 1.55 8.07 4.61
CA LEU A 184 0.44 8.02 5.55
C LEU A 184 -0.22 6.63 5.51
N GLY A 185 -0.47 6.06 6.68
CA GLY A 185 -1.29 4.87 6.85
C GLY A 185 -2.46 5.13 7.80
N VAL A 186 -3.64 4.64 7.43
CA VAL A 186 -4.91 4.80 8.15
C VAL A 186 -5.55 3.43 8.31
N SER A 187 -6.06 3.11 9.49
CA SER A 187 -6.74 1.84 9.75
C SER A 187 -7.78 1.97 10.85
N GLY A 188 -9.00 1.47 10.62
CA GLY A 188 -10.00 1.34 11.70
C GLY A 188 -11.42 1.01 11.25
N ASP A 189 -11.72 1.06 9.95
CA ASP A 189 -13.04 0.76 9.39
C ASP A 189 -12.93 -0.14 8.14
N GLY A 190 -14.00 -0.21 7.35
CA GLY A 190 -13.97 -0.76 6.00
C GLY A 190 -12.92 -0.08 5.13
N VAL A 191 -12.30 -0.86 4.24
CA VAL A 191 -11.14 -0.41 3.45
C VAL A 191 -11.44 0.77 2.53
N ASP A 192 -12.69 0.93 2.10
CA ASP A 192 -13.10 2.08 1.29
C ASP A 192 -13.20 3.36 2.14
N GLN A 193 -13.58 3.25 3.42
CA GLN A 193 -13.58 4.36 4.38
C GLN A 193 -12.15 4.73 4.79
N ASP A 194 -11.28 3.75 5.04
CA ASP A 194 -9.85 4.00 5.32
C ASP A 194 -9.21 4.81 4.17
N ASP A 195 -9.57 4.52 2.92
CA ASP A 195 -9.09 5.25 1.74
C ASP A 195 -9.58 6.70 1.67
N VAL A 196 -10.85 6.95 1.99
CA VAL A 196 -11.40 8.32 2.06
C VAL A 196 -10.59 9.16 3.04
N VAL A 197 -10.31 8.59 4.23
CA VAL A 197 -9.57 9.28 5.28
C VAL A 197 -8.09 9.41 4.93
N ALA A 198 -7.49 8.41 4.28
CA ALA A 198 -6.11 8.52 3.78
C ALA A 198 -5.98 9.60 2.71
N ALA A 199 -6.95 9.75 1.81
CA ALA A 199 -6.97 10.83 0.83
C ALA A 199 -7.10 12.20 1.50
N ALA A 200 -7.99 12.33 2.48
CA ALA A 200 -8.16 13.56 3.25
C ALA A 200 -6.88 13.92 4.01
N GLY A 201 -6.26 12.97 4.69
CA GLY A 201 -5.01 13.18 5.43
C GLY A 201 -3.80 13.54 4.54
N ALA A 202 -3.86 13.24 3.24
CA ALA A 202 -2.83 13.59 2.28
C ALA A 202 -3.02 14.98 1.64
N LEU A 203 -4.10 15.70 1.94
CA LEU A 203 -4.35 17.04 1.37
C LEU A 203 -3.20 18.01 1.67
N GLY A 204 -2.69 18.67 0.63
CA GLY A 204 -1.50 19.53 0.68
C GLY A 204 -0.16 18.78 0.57
N PHE A 205 -0.21 17.44 0.49
CA PHE A 205 0.94 16.54 0.32
C PHE A 205 0.69 15.50 -0.78
N GLU A 206 -0.22 15.77 -1.70
CA GLU A 206 -0.61 14.85 -2.77
C GLU A 206 0.54 14.66 -3.77
N PRO A 207 0.58 13.49 -4.45
CA PRO A 207 1.46 13.33 -5.60
C PRO A 207 1.20 14.42 -6.67
N PRO A 208 2.23 14.87 -7.38
CA PRO A 208 2.07 15.71 -8.56
C PRO A 208 1.06 15.12 -9.55
N THR A 209 0.33 16.00 -10.25
CA THR A 209 -0.62 15.59 -11.30
C THR A 209 0.04 14.66 -12.33
N GLY A 210 -0.58 13.51 -12.59
CA GLY A 210 -0.08 12.51 -13.54
C GLY A 210 1.02 11.58 -13.00
N LEU A 211 1.42 11.73 -11.74
CA LEU A 211 2.34 10.78 -11.09
C LEU A 211 1.60 9.55 -10.54
N THR A 212 0.29 9.65 -10.32
CA THR A 212 -0.55 8.54 -9.84
C THR A 212 -0.61 7.41 -10.85
N VAL A 213 -0.74 6.19 -10.32
CA VAL A 213 -0.73 4.94 -11.10
C VAL A 213 -2.02 4.70 -11.90
N ASP A 214 -3.06 5.50 -11.71
CA ASP A 214 -4.36 5.35 -12.40
C ASP A 214 -4.32 5.58 -13.92
N HIS A 215 -3.22 6.11 -14.42
CA HIS A 215 -2.92 6.19 -15.85
C HIS A 215 -2.14 4.99 -16.39
N ILE A 216 -1.63 4.12 -15.51
CA ILE A 216 -0.87 2.92 -15.85
C ILE A 216 -1.83 1.75 -16.03
N LYS A 217 -1.53 0.91 -17.03
CA LYS A 217 -2.27 -0.32 -17.29
C LYS A 217 -1.37 -1.53 -17.14
N ILE A 218 -1.88 -2.57 -16.50
CA ILE A 218 -1.33 -3.94 -16.50
C ILE A 218 -2.36 -4.81 -17.20
N ASP A 219 -1.96 -5.62 -18.17
CA ASP A 219 -2.84 -6.45 -19.00
C ASP A 219 -4.04 -5.69 -19.60
N GLY A 220 -3.81 -4.43 -19.97
CA GLY A 220 -4.84 -3.54 -20.53
C GLY A 220 -5.81 -2.92 -19.51
N VAL A 221 -5.69 -3.28 -18.22
CA VAL A 221 -6.54 -2.80 -17.11
C VAL A 221 -5.87 -1.65 -16.37
N PRO A 222 -6.53 -0.49 -16.23
CA PRO A 222 -5.98 0.63 -15.45
C PRO A 222 -5.94 0.31 -13.96
N LEU A 223 -4.84 0.67 -13.31
CA LEU A 223 -4.64 0.40 -11.89
C LEU A 223 -5.43 1.37 -11.00
N PRO A 224 -6.09 0.91 -9.91
CA PRO A 224 -6.76 1.82 -9.00
C PRO A 224 -5.74 2.51 -8.09
N TYR A 225 -5.84 3.84 -7.98
CA TYR A 225 -5.05 4.61 -7.02
C TYR A 225 -5.74 4.73 -5.66
N GLN A 226 -7.02 5.12 -5.62
CA GLN A 226 -7.82 5.23 -4.40
C GLN A 226 -9.30 5.02 -4.76
N LYS A 227 -10.14 4.60 -3.81
CA LYS A 227 -11.58 4.47 -4.03
C LYS A 227 -12.36 5.29 -3.03
N PHE A 228 -13.31 6.05 -3.55
CA PHE A 228 -14.25 6.83 -2.74
C PHE A 228 -15.64 6.19 -2.75
N LEU A 229 -16.41 6.48 -1.71
CA LEU A 229 -17.80 6.04 -1.59
C LEU A 229 -18.62 6.66 -2.73
N ARG A 230 -19.37 5.82 -3.46
CA ARG A 230 -20.30 6.31 -4.51
C ARG A 230 -21.42 7.18 -3.93
N ASN A 231 -21.86 6.85 -2.71
CA ASN A 231 -22.78 7.67 -1.93
C ASN A 231 -22.15 7.93 -0.54
N PRO A 232 -21.48 9.08 -0.34
CA PRO A 232 -20.73 9.36 0.89
C PRO A 232 -21.61 9.61 2.12
N LEU A 233 -22.94 9.71 1.97
CA LEU A 233 -23.88 9.97 3.07
C LEU A 233 -24.85 8.81 3.35
N GLY A 234 -24.76 7.70 2.60
CA GLY A 234 -25.74 6.60 2.66
C GLY A 234 -26.88 6.77 1.68
#